data_AF-A0A147BRS9-F1
#
_entry.id   AF-A0A147BRS9-F1
#
_cell.length_a   1.000
_cell.length_b   1.000
_cell.length_c   1.000
_cell.angle_alpha   90.00
_cell.angle_beta   90.00
_cell.angle_gamma   90.00
#
_symmetry.space_group_name_H-M   'P 1'
#
loop_
_entity.id
_entity.type
_entity.pdbx_description
1 polymer ?
#
loop_
_entity_poly.entity_id
_entity_poly.type
_entity_poly.pdbx_seq_one_letter_code
_entity_poly.pdbx_strand_id
1 'polypeptide(L)'
;FQVMGGSNSIFLMTEREDTAKEINEIQALKLEEGRTVKFNVHQVLQNVTRGVIHNVGAECKEQEILENTRTKTGVELIAARRLGESKVVLLTFSGNVKPRYVYFYGGAYRVYEYTPRRQVCYRCMRVGHRAD
;
A
#
# COMPACT_ATOMS: atom_id res chain seq x y z
N PHE A 1 5.75 -21.14 13.10
CA PHE A 1 4.31 -20.81 12.98
C PHE A 1 3.89 -20.07 14.23
N GLN A 2 3.54 -18.79 14.13
CA GLN A 2 3.10 -17.99 15.26
C GLN A 2 1.77 -17.33 14.89
N VAL A 3 0.69 -17.85 15.45
CA VAL A 3 -0.65 -17.26 15.31
C VAL A 3 -0.78 -16.21 16.40
N MET A 4 -0.79 -14.93 16.03
CA MET A 4 -1.03 -13.83 16.97
C MET A 4 -2.54 -13.67 17.16
N GLY A 5 -3.02 -13.88 18.38
CA GLY A 5 -4.45 -13.80 18.73
C GLY A 5 -5.06 -12.45 18.33
N GLY A 6 -6.12 -12.51 17.52
CA GLY A 6 -6.88 -11.36 17.01
C GLY A 6 -6.79 -11.17 15.50
N SER A 7 -5.81 -11.79 14.82
CA SER A 7 -5.65 -11.71 13.36
C SER A 7 -5.05 -13.01 12.82
N ASN A 8 -5.81 -13.77 12.04
CA ASN A 8 -5.33 -15.00 11.41
C ASN A 8 -4.59 -14.66 10.11
N SER A 9 -3.39 -14.11 10.21
CA SER A 9 -2.50 -13.88 9.07
C SER A 9 -1.57 -15.07 8.85
N ILE A 10 -1.38 -15.46 7.59
CA ILE A 10 -0.44 -16.50 7.17
C ILE A 10 0.62 -15.84 6.30
N PHE A 11 1.89 -16.12 6.59
CA PHE A 11 3.01 -15.71 5.74
C PHE A 11 3.41 -16.89 4.86
N LEU A 12 3.39 -16.68 3.55
CA LEU A 12 3.85 -17.63 2.56
C LEU A 12 5.16 -17.10 1.96
N MET A 13 6.19 -17.92 1.96
CA MET A 13 7.46 -17.63 1.29
C MET A 13 7.63 -18.62 0.15
N THR A 14 8.04 -18.12 -1.01
CA THR A 14 8.41 -18.91 -2.16
C THR A 14 9.73 -18.39 -2.72
N GLU A 15 10.58 -19.30 -3.17
CA GLU A 15 11.88 -18.98 -3.77
C GLU A 15 11.75 -18.61 -5.26
N ARG A 16 10.56 -18.82 -5.86
CA ARG A 16 10.29 -18.57 -7.27
C ARG A 16 9.38 -17.37 -7.44
N GLU A 17 9.82 -16.41 -8.24
CA GLU A 17 9.07 -15.19 -8.54
C GLU A 17 7.74 -15.48 -9.27
N ASP A 18 7.73 -16.42 -10.21
CA ASP A 18 6.51 -16.79 -10.96
C ASP A 18 5.42 -17.33 -10.02
N THR A 19 5.81 -18.18 -9.08
CA THR A 19 4.90 -18.70 -8.05
C THR A 19 4.38 -17.59 -7.13
N ALA A 20 5.20 -16.58 -6.84
CA ALA A 20 4.74 -15.42 -6.07
C ALA A 20 3.67 -14.62 -6.84
N LYS A 21 3.83 -14.48 -8.16
CA LYS A 21 2.83 -13.83 -9.04
C LYS A 21 1.53 -14.62 -9.07
N GLU A 22 1.60 -15.93 -9.30
CA GLU A 22 0.42 -16.80 -9.29
C GLU A 22 -0.32 -16.75 -7.95
N ILE A 23 0.41 -16.79 -6.82
CA ILE A 23 -0.19 -16.70 -5.47
C ILE A 23 -0.85 -15.33 -5.25
N ASN A 24 -0.24 -14.25 -5.72
CA ASN A 24 -0.81 -12.89 -5.63
C ASN A 24 -2.16 -12.77 -6.35
N GLU A 25 -2.41 -13.58 -7.39
CA GLU A 25 -3.67 -13.56 -8.14
C GLU A 25 -4.80 -14.35 -7.44
N ILE A 26 -4.48 -15.18 -6.44
CA ILE A 26 -5.49 -15.96 -5.73
C ILE A 26 -6.31 -15.03 -4.82
N GLN A 27 -7.60 -14.91 -5.11
CA GLN A 27 -8.52 -14.05 -4.34
C GLN A 27 -9.30 -14.80 -3.25
N ALA A 28 -9.38 -16.13 -3.36
CA ALA A 28 -10.12 -16.96 -2.42
C ALA A 28 -9.62 -18.40 -2.41
N LEU A 29 -9.69 -19.03 -1.24
CA LEU A 29 -9.40 -20.45 -1.05
C LEU A 29 -10.71 -21.17 -0.72
N LYS A 30 -10.97 -22.29 -1.41
CA LYS A 30 -12.07 -23.20 -1.09
C LYS A 30 -11.54 -24.31 -0.19
N LEU A 31 -12.08 -24.40 1.03
CA LEU A 31 -11.70 -25.42 2.01
C LEU A 31 -12.57 -26.67 1.85
N GLU A 32 -12.12 -27.79 2.44
CA GLU A 32 -12.75 -29.12 2.32
C GLU A 32 -14.23 -29.14 2.75
N GLU A 33 -14.62 -28.27 3.68
CA GLU A 33 -16.00 -28.13 4.18
C GLU A 33 -16.91 -27.28 3.27
N GLY A 34 -16.45 -26.93 2.07
CA GLY A 34 -17.18 -26.03 1.15
C GLY A 34 -17.11 -24.55 1.53
N ARG A 35 -16.45 -24.23 2.65
CA ARG A 35 -16.22 -22.86 3.10
C ARG A 35 -15.23 -22.15 2.17
N THR A 36 -15.60 -20.97 1.69
CA THR A 36 -14.72 -20.11 0.90
C THR A 36 -14.17 -19.00 1.78
N VAL A 37 -12.85 -18.89 1.86
CA VAL A 37 -12.16 -17.82 2.60
C VAL A 37 -11.59 -16.83 1.59
N LYS A 38 -12.08 -15.59 1.63
CA LYS A 38 -11.47 -14.46 0.92
C LYS A 38 -10.32 -13.91 1.76
N PHE A 39 -9.24 -13.53 1.10
CA PHE A 39 -8.08 -12.93 1.76
C PHE A 39 -7.48 -11.86 0.86
N ASN A 40 -6.67 -10.99 1.46
CA ASN A 40 -5.87 -10.03 0.73
C ASN A 40 -4.42 -10.46 0.80
N VAL A 41 -3.77 -10.53 -0.35
CA VAL A 41 -2.32 -10.78 -0.39
C VAL A 41 -1.61 -9.46 -0.17
N HIS A 42 -0.73 -9.42 0.84
CA HIS A 42 0.11 -8.27 1.12
C HIS A 42 1.54 -8.58 0.69
N GLN A 43 1.92 -8.09 -0.49
CA GLN A 43 3.30 -8.21 -0.95
C GLN A 43 4.18 -7.24 -0.15
N VAL A 44 5.25 -7.79 0.44
CA VAL A 44 6.29 -6.96 1.07
C VAL A 44 7.14 -6.36 -0.04
N LEU A 45 6.89 -5.09 -0.35
CA LEU A 45 7.72 -4.35 -1.30
C LEU A 45 9.09 -4.09 -0.67
N GLN A 46 10.14 -4.65 -1.27
CA GLN A 46 11.52 -4.38 -0.89
C GLN A 46 12.10 -3.24 -1.74
N ASN A 47 13.06 -2.49 -1.17
CA ASN A 47 13.76 -1.41 -1.86
C ASN A 47 12.81 -0.38 -2.49
N VAL A 48 11.90 0.17 -1.68
CA VAL A 48 10.94 1.19 -2.10
C VAL A 48 11.03 2.45 -1.26
N THR A 49 10.72 3.59 -1.89
CA THR A 49 10.61 4.87 -1.20
C THR A 49 9.17 5.35 -1.22
N ARG A 50 8.71 5.94 -0.12
CA ARG A 50 7.33 6.45 0.00
C ARG A 50 7.31 7.96 0.05
N GLY A 51 6.30 8.54 -0.58
CA GLY A 51 6.03 9.97 -0.49
C GLY A 51 4.54 10.25 -0.55
N VAL A 52 4.15 11.47 -0.19
CA VAL A 52 2.74 11.89 -0.24
C VAL A 52 2.56 13.07 -1.18
N ILE A 53 1.42 13.09 -1.86
CA ILE A 53 0.89 14.25 -2.57
C ILE A 53 -0.39 14.71 -1.89
N HIS A 54 -0.63 16.02 -1.93
CA HIS A 54 -1.79 16.66 -1.30
C HIS A 54 -2.75 17.21 -2.36
N ASN A 55 -3.97 17.54 -1.93
CA ASN A 55 -5.01 18.16 -2.74
C ASN A 55 -5.45 17.31 -3.94
N VAL A 56 -5.41 15.98 -3.80
CA VAL A 56 -5.99 15.06 -4.79
C VAL A 56 -7.49 14.94 -4.51
N GLY A 57 -8.31 15.23 -5.52
CA GLY A 57 -9.76 15.12 -5.46
C GLY A 57 -10.24 13.76 -4.94
N ALA A 58 -11.35 13.75 -4.21
CA ALA A 58 -11.90 12.53 -3.63
C ALA A 58 -12.48 11.59 -4.69
N GLU A 59 -12.88 12.17 -5.83
CA GLU A 59 -13.38 11.50 -7.03
C GLU A 59 -12.32 10.63 -7.72
N CYS A 60 -11.02 10.94 -7.55
CA CYS A 60 -9.93 10.20 -8.18
C CYS A 60 -9.72 8.86 -7.47
N LYS A 61 -9.84 7.76 -8.23
CA LYS A 61 -9.61 6.41 -7.71
C LYS A 61 -8.12 6.13 -7.60
N GLU A 62 -7.73 5.28 -6.64
CA GLU A 62 -6.32 4.93 -6.41
C GLU A 62 -5.66 4.30 -7.65
N GLN A 63 -6.39 3.41 -8.32
CA GLN A 63 -5.94 2.79 -9.56
C GLN A 63 -5.76 3.80 -10.69
N GLU A 64 -6.67 4.75 -10.82
CA GLU A 64 -6.57 5.84 -11.80
C GLU A 64 -5.36 6.75 -11.52
N ILE A 65 -5.09 7.04 -10.24
CA ILE A 65 -3.89 7.79 -9.84
C ILE A 65 -2.65 7.01 -10.23
N LEU A 66 -2.60 5.70 -9.97
CA LEU A 66 -1.45 4.86 -10.33
C LEU A 66 -1.20 4.85 -11.85
N GLU A 67 -2.23 4.60 -12.65
CA GLU A 67 -2.13 4.43 -14.10
C GLU A 67 -1.81 5.74 -14.84
N ASN A 68 -2.31 6.88 -14.34
CA ASN A 68 -2.19 8.17 -15.01
C ASN A 68 -1.12 9.09 -14.40
N THR A 69 -0.43 8.66 -13.35
CA THR A 69 0.68 9.43 -12.78
C THR A 69 1.97 9.15 -13.55
N ARG A 70 2.61 10.22 -14.04
CA ARG A 70 3.93 10.20 -14.64
C ARG A 70 4.98 10.70 -13.66
N THR A 71 6.10 10.00 -13.64
CA THR A 71 7.31 10.31 -12.88
C THR A 71 8.42 10.78 -13.83
N LYS A 72 9.50 11.34 -13.28
CA LYS A 72 10.72 11.59 -14.07
C LYS A 72 11.32 10.26 -14.56
N THR A 73 12.08 10.30 -15.66
CA THR A 73 12.80 9.15 -16.20
C THR A 73 13.61 8.43 -15.12
N GLY A 74 13.49 7.10 -15.06
CA GLY A 74 14.23 6.24 -14.13
C GLY A 74 13.64 6.09 -12.74
N VAL A 75 12.41 6.56 -12.50
CA VAL A 75 11.66 6.27 -11.26
C VAL A 75 10.31 5.67 -11.62
N GLU A 76 10.01 4.47 -11.12
CA GLU A 76 8.72 3.82 -11.35
C GLU A 76 7.79 4.05 -10.14
N LEU A 77 6.51 4.31 -10.42
CA LEU A 77 5.46 4.32 -9.40
C LEU A 77 4.82 2.93 -9.33
N ILE A 78 4.95 2.28 -8.17
CA ILE A 78 4.50 0.89 -7.95
C ILE A 78 3.08 0.86 -7.36
N ALA A 79 2.76 1.82 -6.49
CA ALA A 79 1.46 1.85 -5.83
C ALA A 79 1.03 3.28 -5.49
N ALA A 80 -0.27 3.52 -5.54
CA ALA A 80 -0.93 4.71 -5.03
C ALA A 80 -2.04 4.29 -4.06
N ARG A 81 -2.11 4.92 -2.88
CA ARG A 81 -3.15 4.67 -1.88
C ARG A 81 -3.54 5.94 -1.15
N ARG A 82 -4.82 6.21 -0.98
CA ARG A 82 -5.33 7.33 -0.20
C ARG A 82 -5.15 7.08 1.30
N LEU A 83 -4.81 8.13 2.03
CA LEU A 83 -4.67 8.07 3.48
C LEU A 83 -6.00 8.44 4.15
N GLY A 84 -6.83 7.44 4.43
CA GLY A 84 -8.17 7.63 5.01
C GLY A 84 -9.07 8.50 4.12
N GLU A 85 -10.02 9.22 4.73
CA GLU A 85 -10.93 10.14 4.04
C GLU A 85 -10.28 11.50 3.71
N SER A 86 -8.98 11.53 3.41
CA SER A 86 -8.23 12.77 3.17
C SER A 86 -7.92 13.00 1.69
N LYS A 87 -7.62 14.26 1.36
CA LYS A 87 -7.06 14.66 0.05
C LYS A 87 -5.58 14.33 -0.09
N VAL A 88 -5.08 13.36 0.67
CA VAL A 88 -3.67 12.96 0.72
C VAL A 88 -3.53 11.55 0.16
N VAL A 89 -2.63 11.40 -0.81
CA VAL A 89 -2.33 10.11 -1.44
C VAL A 89 -0.89 9.75 -1.17
N LEU A 90 -0.70 8.56 -0.62
CA LEU A 90 0.59 7.88 -0.47
C LEU A 90 0.98 7.23 -1.79
N LEU A 91 2.16 7.57 -2.28
CA LEU A 91 2.78 7.01 -3.46
C LEU A 91 3.97 6.16 -3.02
N THR A 92 4.12 4.99 -3.63
CA THR A 92 5.25 4.08 -3.42
C THR A 92 6.04 3.97 -4.71
N PHE A 93 7.31 4.35 -4.67
CA PHE A 93 8.22 4.34 -5.80
C PHE A 93 9.22 3.20 -5.69
N SER A 94 9.63 2.65 -6.83
CA SER A 94 10.74 1.70 -6.91
C SER A 94 12.06 2.37 -6.51
N GLY A 95 12.88 1.67 -5.74
CA GLY A 95 14.22 2.11 -5.35
C GLY A 95 14.23 3.11 -4.19
N ASN A 96 15.39 3.74 -4.01
CA ASN A 96 15.71 4.60 -2.85
C ASN A 96 15.60 6.10 -3.14
N VAL A 97 15.00 6.47 -4.28
CA VAL A 97 14.93 7.87 -4.73
C VAL A 97 13.48 8.24 -5.00
N LYS A 98 12.93 9.16 -4.21
CA LYS A 98 11.64 9.79 -4.54
C LYS A 98 11.84 10.97 -5.50
N PRO A 99 10.93 11.17 -6.47
CA PRO A 99 10.95 12.37 -7.29
C PRO A 99 10.50 13.58 -6.47
N ARG A 100 10.89 14.80 -6.89
CA ARG A 100 10.40 16.04 -6.25
C ARG A 100 8.95 16.35 -6.63
N TYR A 101 8.58 15.97 -7.86
CA TYR A 101 7.26 16.15 -8.43
C TYR A 101 6.82 14.90 -9.18
N VAL A 102 5.50 14.69 -9.22
CA VAL A 102 4.83 13.78 -10.13
C VAL A 102 3.77 14.55 -10.92
N TYR A 103 3.39 14.02 -12.07
CA TYR A 103 2.43 14.65 -12.97
C TYR A 103 1.20 13.76 -13.11
N PHE A 104 0.05 14.26 -12.68
CA PHE A 104 -1.22 13.54 -12.72
C PHE A 104 -2.25 14.45 -13.38
N TYR A 105 -2.89 13.97 -14.46
CA TYR A 105 -3.80 14.74 -15.32
C TYR A 105 -3.30 16.15 -15.68
N GLY A 106 -2.01 16.26 -16.03
CA GLY A 106 -1.39 17.55 -16.39
C GLY A 106 -1.07 18.47 -15.21
N GLY A 107 -1.51 18.15 -13.99
CA GLY A 107 -1.13 18.85 -12.77
C GLY A 107 0.22 18.38 -12.23
N ALA A 108 1.07 19.32 -11.82
CA ALA A 108 2.34 19.03 -11.15
C ALA A 108 2.14 18.98 -9.62
N TYR A 109 2.31 17.80 -9.04
CA TYR A 109 2.14 17.57 -7.60
C TYR A 109 3.48 17.40 -6.92
N ARG A 110 3.76 18.23 -5.92
CA ARG A 110 4.97 18.09 -5.09
C ARG A 110 4.85 16.85 -4.22
N VAL A 111 5.90 16.02 -4.24
CA VAL A 111 6.00 14.82 -3.39
C VAL A 111 6.71 15.18 -2.09
N TYR A 112 6.00 15.05 -0.98
CA TYR A 112 6.52 15.24 0.37
C TYR A 112 6.97 13.91 0.97
N GLU A 113 7.84 13.98 1.97
CA GLU A 113 8.26 12.79 2.72
C GLU A 113 7.05 12.18 3.44
N TYR A 114 6.91 10.87 3.35
CA TYR A 114 5.90 10.17 4.14
C TYR A 114 6.46 9.81 5.51
N THR A 115 6.04 10.55 6.53
CA THR A 115 6.29 10.17 7.93
C THR A 115 5.05 9.44 8.47
N PRO A 116 5.12 8.13 8.76
CA PRO A 116 4.00 7.42 9.37
C PRO A 116 3.62 8.12 10.68
N ARG A 117 2.36 8.55 10.79
CA ARG A 117 1.87 9.06 12.07
C ARG A 117 1.92 7.92 13.07
N ARG A 118 2.57 8.17 14.21
CA ARG A 118 2.56 7.25 15.34
C ARG A 118 1.11 6.99 15.72
N GLN A 119 0.68 5.72 15.62
CA GLN A 119 -0.64 5.33 16.11
C GLN A 119 -0.59 5.40 17.64
N VAL A 120 -1.33 6.34 18.21
CA VAL A 120 -1.51 6.48 19.65
C VAL A 120 -2.91 5.99 19.99
N CYS A 121 -3.01 5.08 20.94
CA CYS A 121 -4.29 4.64 21.46
C CYS A 121 -4.92 5.80 22.26
N TYR A 122 -6.08 6.30 21.85
CA TYR A 122 -6.76 7.38 22.56
C TYR A 122 -7.27 6.98 23.95
N ARG A 123 -7.34 5.67 24.24
CA ARG A 123 -7.77 5.16 25.55
C ARG A 123 -6.66 5.09 26.58
N CYS A 124 -5.45 4.66 26.19
CA CYS A 124 -4.34 4.49 27.12
C CYS A 124 -3.15 5.42 26.85
N MET A 125 -3.22 6.24 25.79
CA MET A 125 -2.18 7.17 25.34
C MET A 125 -0.84 6.52 25.00
N ARG A 126 -0.79 5.19 24.88
CA ARG A 126 0.41 4.44 24.47
C ARG A 126 0.46 4.28 22.96
N VAL A 127 1.69 4.24 22.44
CA VAL A 127 1.97 3.93 21.04
C VAL A 127 1.90 2.43 20.79
N GLY A 128 1.52 2.03 19.57
CA GLY A 128 1.64 0.65 19.10
C GLY A 128 0.33 -0.15 19.02
N HIS A 129 -0.80 0.43 19.40
CA HIS A 129 -2.12 -0.14 19.11
C HIS A 129 -3.16 0.96 18.92
N ARG A 130 -4.26 0.61 18.25
CA ARG A 130 -5.46 1.43 18.12
C ARG A 130 -6.54 0.73 18.93
N ALA A 131 -7.21 1.47 19.82
CA ALA A 131 -8.47 1.00 20.39
C ALA A 131 -9.53 1.36 19.37
N ASP A 132 -10.00 0.36 18.63
CA ASP A 132 -11.21 0.49 17.81
C ASP A 132 -12.45 0.44 18.73
#